data_AF-A0A8M1HLZ7-F1
#
_entry.id   AF-A0A8M1HLZ7-F1
#
_cell.length_a   1.000
_cell.length_b   1.000
_cell.length_c   1.000
_cell.angle_alpha   90.00
_cell.angle_beta   90.00
_cell.angle_gamma   90.00
#
_symmetry.space_group_name_H-M   'P 1'
#
loop_
_entity.id
_entity.type
_entity.pdbx_description
1 polymer ?
#
loop_
_entity_poly.entity_id
_entity_poly.type
_entity_poly.pdbx_seq_one_letter_code
_entity_poly.pdbx_strand_id
1 'polypeptide(L)' 'MSLVAFSLVLFTYYSVWVIVLPFVDSDHVLHQYFLPQEFSVILPAVAAVVALLCIGAFTVVLMWKNRKPKKVD' A
#
# COMPACT_ATOMS: atom_id res chain seq x y z
N MET A 1 8.08 11.29 -20.97
CA MET A 1 9.17 10.32 -20.85
C MET A 1 9.61 10.08 -19.40
N SER A 2 9.78 11.10 -18.54
CA SER A 2 10.22 10.92 -17.15
C SER A 2 9.32 10.05 -16.27
N LEU A 3 7.99 10.19 -16.36
CA LEU A 3 7.05 9.43 -15.51
C LEU A 3 7.06 7.93 -15.84
N VAL A 4 7.21 7.60 -17.13
CA VAL A 4 7.26 6.22 -17.63
C VAL A 4 8.54 5.54 -17.17
N ALA A 5 9.68 6.21 -17.32
CA ALA A 5 10.96 5.69 -16.84
C ALA A 5 10.97 5.50 -15.32
N PHE A 6 10.42 6.46 -14.58
CA PHE A 6 10.29 6.37 -13.12
C PHE A 6 9.40 5.19 -12.70
N SER A 7 8.24 5.03 -13.33
CA SER A 7 7.34 3.91 -13.09
C SER A 7 8.00 2.57 -13.39
N LEU A 8 8.77 2.49 -14.49
CA LEU A 8 9.50 1.29 -14.87
C LEU A 8 10.51 0.88 -13.79
N VAL A 9 11.30 1.83 -13.29
CA VAL A 9 12.29 1.57 -12.23
C VAL A 9 11.62 1.07 -10.95
N LEU A 10 10.55 1.75 -10.51
CA LEU A 10 9.79 1.33 -9.33
C LEU A 10 9.21 -0.07 -9.50
N PHE A 11 8.61 -0.34 -10.67
CA PHE A 11 8.00 -1.62 -10.97
C PHE A 11 9.04 -2.76 -10.94
N THR A 12 10.19 -2.56 -11.57
CA THR A 12 11.26 -3.56 -11.57
C THR A 12 11.82 -3.77 -10.16
N TYR A 13 12.08 -2.71 -9.39
CA TYR A 13 12.55 -2.80 -8.01
C TYR A 13 11.60 -3.62 -7.14
N TYR A 14 10.30 -3.31 -7.22
CA TYR A 14 9.28 -4.00 -6.43
C TYR A 14 9.05 -5.44 -6.90
N SER A 15 9.11 -5.69 -8.21
CA SER A 15 8.94 -7.04 -8.77
C SER A 15 10.09 -7.97 -8.35
N VAL A 16 11.33 -7.48 -8.41
CA VAL A 16 12.50 -8.24 -7.93
C VAL A 16 12.37 -8.49 -6.42
N TRP A 17 11.94 -7.48 -5.66
CA TRP A 17 11.79 -7.60 -4.22
C TRP A 17 10.73 -8.63 -3.80
N VAL A 18 9.56 -8.64 -4.45
CA VAL A 18 8.45 -9.55 -4.12
C VAL A 18 8.69 -10.97 -4.65
N ILE A 19 9.20 -11.09 -5.88
CA ILE A 19 9.24 -12.37 -6.61
C ILE A 19 10.59 -13.05 -6.44
N VAL A 20 11.70 -12.32 -6.50
CA VAL A 20 13.06 -12.92 -6.54
C VAL A 20 13.64 -13.10 -5.14
N LEU A 21 13.48 -12.10 -4.25
CA LEU A 21 14.01 -12.15 -2.89
C LEU A 21 13.64 -13.42 -2.09
N PRO A 22 12.41 -13.99 -2.12
CA PRO A 22 12.10 -15.21 -1.37
C PRO A 22 12.86 -16.46 -1.82
N PHE A 23 13.48 -16.45 -2.99
CA PHE A 23 14.27 -17.57 -3.52
C PHE A 23 15.80 -17.33 -3.41
N VAL A 24 16.22 -16.19 -2.87
CA VAL A 24 17.63 -15.83 -2.68
C VAL A 24 18.03 -16.10 -1.23
N ASP A 25 19.18 -16.74 -1.03
CA ASP A 25 19.72 -17.03 0.29
C ASP A 25 19.92 -15.77 1.15
N SER A 26 19.71 -15.90 2.45
CA SER A 26 19.79 -14.79 3.41
C SER A 26 21.20 -14.18 3.54
N ASP A 27 22.24 -14.91 3.14
CA ASP A 27 23.65 -14.45 3.17
C ASP A 27 24.04 -13.65 1.90
N HIS A 28 23.13 -13.53 0.94
CA HIS A 28 23.41 -12.87 -0.32
C HIS A 28 23.35 -11.35 -0.21
N VAL A 29 24.27 -10.64 -0.87
CA VAL A 29 24.40 -9.16 -0.86
C VAL A 29 23.10 -8.43 -1.24
N LEU A 30 22.20 -9.09 -1.97
CA LEU A 30 20.88 -8.55 -2.30
C LEU A 30 20.05 -8.22 -1.05
N HIS A 31 20.19 -8.97 0.04
CA HIS A 31 19.49 -8.66 1.30
C HIS A 31 19.93 -7.33 1.95
N GLN A 32 21.08 -6.76 1.56
CA GLN A 32 21.48 -5.42 2.01
C GLN A 32 20.85 -4.29 1.19
N TYR A 33 20.47 -4.57 -0.06
CA TYR A 33 19.84 -3.61 -0.96
C TYR A 33 18.32 -3.59 -0.84
N PHE A 34 17.73 -4.68 -0.36
CA PHE A 34 16.29 -4.82 -0.17
C PHE A 34 15.92 -4.75 1.31
N LEU A 35 14.72 -4.21 1.61
CA LEU A 35 14.18 -4.29 2.95
C LEU A 35 13.93 -5.76 3.34
N PRO A 36 13.93 -6.08 4.64
CA PRO A 36 13.58 -7.41 5.13
C PRO A 36 12.29 -7.93 4.47
N GLN A 37 12.26 -9.22 4.13
CA GLN A 37 11.19 -9.86 3.35
C GLN A 37 9.79 -9.60 3.91
N GLU A 38 9.66 -9.51 5.24
CA GLU A 38 8.41 -9.17 5.92
C GLU A 38 7.74 -7.90 5.36
N PHE A 39 8.54 -6.89 4.96
CA PHE A 39 8.02 -5.65 4.42
C PHE A 39 7.39 -5.80 3.02
N SER A 40 7.76 -6.84 2.27
CA SER A 40 7.16 -7.13 0.96
C SER A 40 5.66 -7.47 1.07
N VAL A 41 5.24 -8.02 2.21
CA VAL A 41 3.83 -8.35 2.50
C VAL A 41 3.16 -7.25 3.31
N ILE A 42 3.90 -6.60 4.21
CA ILE A 42 3.37 -5.52 5.05
C ILE A 42 2.99 -4.30 4.20
N LEU A 43 3.76 -3.91 3.17
CA LEU A 43 3.43 -2.71 2.40
C LEU A 43 2.06 -2.80 1.70
N PRO A 44 1.74 -3.87 0.95
CA PRO A 44 0.41 -4.07 0.39
C PRO A 44 -0.69 -4.12 1.46
N ALA A 45 -0.43 -4.77 2.59
CA ALA A 45 -1.39 -4.87 3.69
C ALA A 45 -1.71 -3.50 4.30
N VAL A 46 -0.68 -2.70 4.57
CA VAL A 46 -0.83 -1.32 5.08
C VAL A 46 -1.59 -0.47 4.06
N ALA A 47 -1.26 -0.55 2.77
CA ALA A 47 -1.98 0.16 1.73
C ALA A 47 -3.46 -0.21 1.69
N ALA A 48 -3.80 -1.50 1.82
CA ALA A 48 -5.17 -1.96 1.90
C ALA A 48 -5.90 -1.43 3.15
N VAL A 49 -5.26 -1.48 4.33
CA VAL A 49 -5.82 -0.93 5.57
C VAL A 49 -6.06 0.57 5.45
N VAL A 50 -5.10 1.33 4.92
CA VAL A 50 -5.25 2.77 4.68
C VAL A 50 -6.40 3.05 3.72
N ALA A 51 -6.51 2.29 2.63
CA ALA A 51 -7.62 2.43 1.69
C ALA A 51 -8.97 2.16 2.37
N LEU A 52 -9.08 1.12 3.18
CA LEU A 52 -10.29 0.81 3.96
C LEU A 52 -10.63 1.91 4.96
N LEU A 53 -9.64 2.46 5.66
CA LEU A 53 -9.83 3.58 6.57
C LEU A 53 -10.28 4.83 5.84
N CYS A 54 -9.70 5.13 4.67
CA CYS A 54 -10.12 6.24 3.81
C CYS A 54 -11.58 6.09 3.39
N ILE A 55 -12.01 4.90 2.96
CA ILE A 55 -13.39 4.62 2.58
C ILE A 55 -14.32 4.78 3.79
N GLY A 56 -13.97 4.17 4.93
CA GLY A 56 -14.77 4.25 6.15
C GLY A 56 -14.93 5.68 6.67
N ALA A 57 -13.83 6.44 6.72
CA ALA A 57 -13.84 7.85 7.10
C ALA A 57 -14.72 8.68 6.15
N PHE A 58 -14.58 8.45 4.84
CA PHE A 58 -15.40 9.12 3.83
C PHE A 58 -16.90 8.84 4.04
N THR A 59 -17.28 7.57 4.26
CA THR A 59 -18.67 7.19 4.54
C THR A 59 -19.20 7.85 5.81
N VAL A 60 -18.44 7.84 6.91
CA VAL A 60 -18.83 8.48 8.18
C VAL A 60 -19.04 9.98 8.00
N VAL A 61 -18.13 10.65 7.30
CA VAL A 61 -18.22 12.09 7.00
C VAL A 61 -19.48 12.39 6.17
N LEU A 62 -19.77 11.58 5.15
CA LEU A 62 -20.97 11.73 4.33
C LEU A 62 -22.26 11.53 5.14
N MET A 63 -22.31 10.48 5.97
CA MET A 63 -23.47 10.20 6.83
C MET A 63 -23.72 11.33 7.83
N TRP A 64 -22.66 11.87 8.43
CA TRP A 64 -22.76 13.01 9.34
C TRP A 64 -23.33 14.23 8.62
N LYS A 65 -22.76 14.57 7.47
CA LYS A 65 -23.16 15.74 6.68
C LYS A 65 -24.60 15.65 6.18
N ASN A 66 -25.09 14.44 5.93
CA ASN A 66 -26.44 14.20 5.42
C ASN A 66 -27.50 13.96 6.52
N ARG A 67 -27.15 14.01 7.83
CA ARG A 67 -28.16 13.93 8.90
C ARG A 67 -29.05 15.18 8.87
N LYS A 68 -30.28 15.05 8.38
CA LYS A 68 -31.34 16.06 8.61
C LYS A 68 -31.84 15.90 10.05
N PRO A 69 -32.04 17.00 10.81
CA PRO A 69 -32.70 16.92 12.11
C PRO A 69 -34.11 16.37 11.91
N LYS A 70 -34.46 15.31 12.64
CA LYS A 70 -35.81 14.76 12.66
C LYS A 70 -36.70 15.84 13.28
N LYS A 71 -37.60 16.46 12.50
CA LYS A 71 -38.69 17.25 13.09
C LYS A 71 -39.51 16.28 13.95
N VAL A 72 -39.53 16.56 15.25
CA VAL A 72 -40.45 15.93 16.19
C VAL A 72 -41.74 16.75 16.04
N ASP A 73 -42.71 16.19 15.33
CA ASP A 73 -44.10 16.66 15.35
C ASP A 73 -44.80 16.18 16.64
#